data_AF-A0A6A5XG18-F1
#
_entry.id   AF-A0A6A5XG18-F1
#
_cell.length_a   1.000
_cell.length_b   1.000
_cell.length_c   1.000
_cell.angle_alpha   90.00
_cell.angle_beta   90.00
_cell.angle_gamma   90.00
#
_symmetry.space_group_name_H-M   'P 1'
#
loop_
_entity.id
_entity.type
_entity.pdbx_description
1 polymer ?
#
loop_
_entity_poly.entity_id
_entity_poly.type
_entity_poly.pdbx_seq_one_letter_code
_entity_poly.pdbx_strand_id
1 'polypeptide(L)'
;MTTPTQSSSSGGGAPGLRYPSNKKTIYDRNLNRSKNAELSRAAFAYLFVEMISYAQKNVRNLVDLEKRLNEQGHPLGLRLLDLLLSRTSNPLSSIRPTRILPLLQFIAQTLWRHLFGRPADALERSESDAGQYMLYDNEPLVNQYISLPREMSQLNCAAFVAGIVEGVCDGAGFATESVTAHSVGEQQAEGGGTGGGGGMWPGKTVFLIQFKPEVLEREEILGRGGG
;
A
#
# COMPACT_ATOMS: atom_id res chain seq x y z
N MET A 1 -18.83 65.75 16.66
CA MET A 1 -17.91 65.06 17.58
C MET A 1 -17.98 63.57 17.24
N THR A 2 -17.28 63.15 16.18
CA THR A 2 -15.93 62.53 16.18
C THR A 2 -15.94 61.06 16.61
N THR A 3 -15.91 60.18 15.61
CA THR A 3 -15.51 58.77 15.67
C THR A 3 -14.06 58.62 16.13
N PRO A 4 -13.68 57.55 16.86
CA PRO A 4 -12.28 57.18 17.01
C PRO A 4 -11.86 56.20 15.91
N THR A 5 -10.87 56.64 15.15
CA THR A 5 -10.08 55.93 14.15
C THR A 5 -9.29 54.79 14.80
N GLN A 6 -9.37 53.57 14.27
CA GLN A 6 -8.34 52.55 14.54
C GLN A 6 -7.34 52.54 13.39
N SER A 7 -6.13 52.99 13.73
CA SER A 7 -4.95 53.09 12.87
C SER A 7 -4.39 51.72 12.50
N SER A 8 -4.08 51.55 11.22
CA SER A 8 -3.16 50.55 10.69
C SER A 8 -1.76 50.72 11.29
N SER A 9 -1.20 49.67 11.88
CA SER A 9 0.24 49.56 12.14
C SER A 9 0.84 48.38 11.39
N SER A 10 1.45 48.70 10.25
CA SER A 10 2.46 47.89 9.59
C SER A 10 3.73 47.89 10.45
N GLY A 11 3.98 46.78 11.15
CA GLY A 11 5.21 46.55 11.92
C GLY A 11 5.99 45.40 11.31
N GLY A 12 7.11 45.70 10.65
CA GLY A 12 8.12 44.71 10.31
C GLY A 12 8.76 44.14 11.58
N GLY A 13 8.80 42.82 11.71
CA GLY A 13 9.44 42.15 12.84
C GLY A 13 9.73 40.71 12.48
N ALA A 14 11.03 40.37 12.55
CA ALA A 14 11.71 39.06 12.65
C ALA A 14 11.07 37.80 12.00
N PRO A 15 11.86 36.83 11.50
CA PRO A 15 11.34 35.53 11.07
C PRO A 15 11.00 34.67 12.31
N GLY A 16 10.07 35.14 13.13
CA GLY A 16 9.51 34.41 14.26
C GLY A 16 8.42 33.45 13.80
N LEU A 17 8.21 32.41 14.60
CA LEU A 17 7.17 31.41 14.41
C LEU A 17 5.81 32.08 14.16
N ARG A 18 5.24 31.90 12.97
CA ARG A 18 3.92 32.45 12.63
C ARG A 18 2.85 31.72 13.44
N TYR A 19 2.22 32.41 14.38
CA TYR A 19 1.06 31.89 15.09
C TYR A 19 -0.19 31.98 14.20
N PRO A 20 -1.02 30.92 14.11
CA PRO A 20 -2.27 30.98 13.36
C PRO A 20 -3.18 32.11 13.90
N SER A 21 -3.70 32.94 13.00
CA SER A 21 -4.65 34.02 13.33
C SER A 21 -5.98 33.47 13.91
N ASN A 22 -6.29 32.19 13.64
CA ASN A 22 -7.37 31.47 14.27
C ASN A 22 -6.84 30.81 15.55
N LYS A 23 -7.48 31.03 16.71
CA LYS A 23 -7.08 30.45 18.02
C LYS A 23 -6.98 28.91 18.05
N LYS A 24 -7.32 28.24 16.95
CA LYS A 24 -7.14 26.80 16.74
C LYS A 24 -5.68 26.51 16.43
N THR A 25 -5.02 25.89 17.38
CA THR A 25 -3.67 25.38 17.26
C THR A 25 -3.67 24.00 16.59
N ILE A 26 -2.49 23.49 16.24
CA ILE A 26 -2.33 22.12 15.73
C ILE A 26 -2.81 21.06 16.73
N TYR A 27 -2.85 21.38 18.03
CA TYR A 27 -3.32 20.49 19.09
C TYR A 27 -4.85 20.37 19.13
N ASP A 28 -5.57 21.37 18.60
CA ASP A 28 -7.04 21.33 18.47
C ASP A 28 -7.49 20.48 17.27
N ARG A 29 -6.55 20.02 16.44
CA ARG A 29 -6.83 19.14 15.31
C ARG A 29 -6.75 17.69 15.79
N ASN A 30 -7.88 16.99 15.73
CA ASN A 30 -7.90 15.53 15.96
C ASN A 30 -6.84 14.86 15.05
N LEU A 31 -5.95 14.06 15.64
CA LEU A 31 -4.89 13.32 14.96
C LEU A 31 -5.43 12.49 13.77
N ASN A 32 -6.67 11.99 13.89
CA ASN A 32 -7.35 11.21 12.87
C ASN A 32 -7.93 12.06 11.72
N ARG A 33 -8.03 13.38 11.88
CA ARG A 33 -8.62 14.32 10.89
C ARG A 33 -7.73 14.53 9.65
N SER A 34 -6.44 14.15 9.68
CA SER A 34 -5.57 14.27 8.48
C SER A 34 -5.94 13.31 7.34
N LYS A 35 -6.96 12.46 7.51
CA LYS A 35 -7.36 11.43 6.54
C LYS A 35 -7.71 12.00 5.15
N ASN A 36 -8.09 13.27 5.07
CA ASN A 36 -8.55 13.91 3.83
C ASN A 36 -7.53 14.90 3.24
N ALA A 37 -6.26 14.83 3.65
CA ALA A 37 -5.19 15.58 2.98
C ALA A 37 -4.80 14.82 1.70
N GLU A 38 -5.68 14.85 0.71
CA GLU A 38 -5.41 14.23 -0.59
C GLU A 38 -4.33 15.04 -1.31
N LEU A 39 -3.25 14.34 -1.69
CA LEU A 39 -2.20 14.90 -2.53
C LEU A 39 -2.52 14.60 -4.00
N SER A 40 -1.98 15.42 -4.90
CA SER A 40 -2.11 15.17 -6.33
C SER A 40 -1.52 13.80 -6.69
N ARG A 41 -2.30 12.96 -7.37
CA ARG A 41 -1.85 11.65 -7.87
C ARG A 41 -0.65 11.77 -8.79
N ALA A 42 -0.57 12.86 -9.56
CA ALA A 42 0.57 13.13 -10.43
C ALA A 42 1.86 13.37 -9.63
N ALA A 43 1.79 13.99 -8.45
CA ALA A 43 2.96 14.20 -7.61
C ALA A 43 3.54 12.88 -7.10
N PHE A 44 2.68 11.94 -6.72
CA PHE A 44 3.09 10.57 -6.40
C PHE A 44 3.71 9.87 -7.62
N ALA A 45 3.08 9.95 -8.78
CA ALA A 45 3.58 9.33 -10.01
C ALA A 45 4.99 9.81 -10.38
N TYR A 46 5.25 11.13 -10.36
CA TYR A 46 6.58 11.67 -10.67
C TYR A 46 7.65 11.21 -9.66
N LEU A 47 7.32 11.23 -8.36
CA LEU A 47 8.24 10.75 -7.33
C LEU A 47 8.53 9.25 -7.50
N PHE A 48 7.49 8.47 -7.80
CA PHE A 48 7.61 7.02 -7.96
C PHE A 48 8.41 6.64 -9.22
N VAL A 49 8.22 7.36 -10.34
CA VAL A 49 9.03 7.17 -11.56
C VAL A 49 10.50 7.47 -11.29
N GLU A 50 10.83 8.51 -10.53
CA GLU A 50 12.22 8.80 -10.17
C GLU A 50 12.78 7.75 -9.21
N MET A 51 11.99 7.21 -8.27
CA MET A 51 12.40 6.09 -7.42
C MET A 51 12.78 4.86 -8.24
N ILE A 52 11.95 4.48 -9.23
CA ILE A 52 12.23 3.37 -10.15
C ILE A 52 13.49 3.66 -10.96
N SER A 53 13.61 4.86 -11.55
CA SER A 53 14.76 5.27 -12.36
C SER A 53 16.06 5.28 -11.54
N TYR A 54 16.01 5.72 -10.29
CA TYR A 54 17.14 5.68 -9.36
C TYR A 54 17.52 4.25 -8.98
N ALA A 55 16.54 3.37 -8.74
CA ALA A 55 16.79 1.97 -8.45
C ALA A 55 17.43 1.25 -9.66
N GLN A 56 16.96 1.54 -10.87
CA GLN A 56 17.47 0.96 -12.12
C GLN A 56 18.94 1.31 -12.37
N LYS A 57 19.37 2.56 -12.11
CA LYS A 57 20.78 2.98 -12.28
C LYS A 57 21.77 2.10 -11.50
N ASN A 58 21.33 1.49 -10.42
CA ASN A 58 22.16 0.71 -9.50
C ASN A 58 21.97 -0.80 -9.64
N VAL A 59 21.24 -1.26 -10.65
CA VAL A 59 20.84 -2.66 -10.81
C VAL A 59 21.02 -3.11 -12.26
N ARG A 60 21.43 -4.36 -12.47
CA ARG A 60 21.69 -4.93 -13.80
C ARG A 60 20.54 -5.80 -14.33
N ASN A 61 19.75 -6.41 -13.45
CA ASN A 61 18.71 -7.38 -13.80
C ASN A 61 17.32 -6.91 -13.36
N LEU A 62 16.28 -7.33 -14.07
CA LEU A 62 14.89 -6.96 -13.74
C LEU A 62 14.45 -7.51 -12.37
N VAL A 63 14.82 -8.77 -12.08
CA VAL A 63 14.50 -9.44 -10.80
C VAL A 63 15.12 -8.70 -9.61
N ASP A 64 16.37 -8.25 -9.74
CA ASP A 64 17.05 -7.49 -8.70
C ASP A 64 16.39 -6.11 -8.50
N LEU A 65 15.81 -5.55 -9.56
CA LEU A 65 15.12 -4.27 -9.51
C LEU A 65 13.77 -4.42 -8.81
N GLU A 66 13.01 -5.47 -9.12
CA GLU A 66 11.77 -5.83 -8.42
C GLU A 66 12.02 -6.08 -6.93
N LYS A 67 13.07 -6.84 -6.60
CA LYS A 67 13.49 -7.07 -5.21
C LYS A 67 13.77 -5.75 -4.49
N ARG A 68 14.51 -4.84 -5.13
CA ARG A 68 14.83 -3.54 -4.54
C ARG A 68 13.61 -2.64 -4.38
N LEU A 69 12.63 -2.72 -5.28
CA LEU A 69 11.36 -2.04 -5.14
C LEU A 69 10.53 -2.61 -3.99
N ASN A 70 10.50 -3.93 -3.82
CA ASN A 70 9.89 -4.58 -2.65
C ASN A 70 10.54 -4.07 -1.35
N GLU A 71 11.87 -4.09 -1.25
CA GLU A 71 12.60 -3.62 -0.07
C GLU A 71 12.28 -2.15 0.29
N GLN A 72 11.99 -1.30 -0.71
CA GLN A 72 11.56 0.09 -0.49
C GLN A 72 10.11 0.19 0.03
N GLY A 73 9.23 -0.75 -0.36
CA GLY A 73 7.85 -0.82 0.11
C GLY A 73 7.71 -1.36 1.53
N HIS A 74 8.57 -2.30 1.93
CA HIS A 74 8.56 -2.95 3.25
C HIS A 74 8.44 -2.01 4.46
N PRO A 75 9.31 -0.98 4.62
CA PRO A 75 9.21 -0.08 5.76
C PRO A 75 7.91 0.73 5.77
N LEU A 76 7.29 0.99 4.61
CA LEU A 76 5.98 1.64 4.55
C LEU A 76 4.89 0.73 5.11
N GLY A 77 4.95 -0.58 4.81
CA GLY A 77 4.05 -1.59 5.37
C GLY A 77 4.07 -1.62 6.88
N LEU A 78 5.26 -1.68 7.48
CA LEU A 78 5.45 -1.65 8.94
C LEU A 78 4.79 -0.43 9.59
N ARG A 79 4.99 0.77 9.01
CA ARG A 79 4.43 2.02 9.53
C ARG A 79 2.92 2.12 9.30
N LEU A 80 2.44 1.63 8.16
CA LEU A 80 1.02 1.65 7.81
C LEU A 80 0.20 0.75 8.72
N LEU A 81 0.73 -0.41 9.14
CA LEU A 81 0.05 -1.29 10.07
C LEU A 81 -0.32 -0.56 11.37
N ASP A 82 0.66 0.01 12.06
CA ASP A 82 0.43 0.71 13.34
C ASP A 82 -0.44 1.97 13.13
N LEU A 83 -0.26 2.69 12.02
CA LEU A 83 -1.07 3.85 11.67
C LEU A 83 -2.54 3.48 11.47
N LEU A 84 -2.83 2.41 10.72
CA LEU A 84 -4.19 2.01 10.40
C LEU A 84 -4.91 1.41 11.62
N LEU A 85 -4.18 0.67 12.47
CA LEU A 85 -4.72 0.18 13.74
C LEU A 85 -4.98 1.32 14.73
N SER A 86 -4.10 2.33 14.83
CA SER A 86 -4.29 3.44 15.78
C SER A 86 -5.35 4.46 15.35
N ARG A 87 -5.58 4.63 14.04
CA ARG A 87 -6.55 5.61 13.51
C ARG A 87 -7.98 5.10 13.44
N THR A 88 -8.21 3.80 13.69
CA THR A 88 -9.57 3.28 13.68
C THR A 88 -10.37 3.84 14.85
N SER A 89 -11.57 4.32 14.55
CA SER A 89 -12.51 4.81 15.56
C SER A 89 -13.13 3.69 16.41
N ASN A 90 -13.08 2.45 15.89
CA ASN A 90 -13.57 1.27 16.60
C ASN A 90 -12.42 0.63 17.38
N PRO A 91 -12.44 0.63 18.72
CA PRO A 91 -11.37 0.03 19.53
C PRO A 91 -11.18 -1.48 19.27
N LEU A 92 -12.23 -2.19 18.83
CA LEU A 92 -12.12 -3.61 18.46
C LEU A 92 -11.34 -3.81 17.14
N SER A 93 -11.33 -2.81 16.26
CA SER A 93 -10.55 -2.82 15.02
C SER A 93 -9.11 -2.34 15.22
N SER A 94 -8.76 -1.86 16.42
CA SER A 94 -7.38 -1.52 16.80
C SER A 94 -6.60 -2.75 17.26
N ILE A 95 -7.27 -3.89 17.41
CA ILE A 95 -6.66 -5.14 17.82
C ILE A 95 -5.86 -5.70 16.64
N ARG A 96 -4.58 -5.96 16.89
CA ARG A 96 -3.69 -6.60 15.92
C ARG A 96 -4.26 -7.98 15.55
N PRO A 97 -4.40 -8.31 14.25
CA PRO A 97 -4.83 -9.63 13.83
C PRO A 97 -3.95 -10.73 14.44
N THR A 98 -4.57 -11.81 14.92
CA THR A 98 -3.87 -12.97 15.54
C THR A 98 -3.97 -14.25 14.72
N ARG A 99 -4.74 -14.23 13.64
CA ARG A 99 -4.97 -15.32 12.69
C ARG A 99 -4.66 -14.85 11.26
N ILE A 100 -4.25 -15.78 10.40
CA ILE A 100 -3.87 -15.46 9.01
C ILE A 100 -5.03 -14.83 8.23
N LEU A 101 -6.21 -15.45 8.25
CA LEU A 101 -7.35 -14.97 7.44
C LEU A 101 -7.80 -13.53 7.82
N PRO A 102 -7.98 -13.18 9.10
CA PRO A 102 -8.23 -11.79 9.51
C PRO A 102 -7.14 -10.79 9.09
N LEU A 103 -5.86 -11.19 9.11
CA LEU A 103 -4.77 -10.34 8.61
C LEU A 103 -4.93 -10.07 7.11
N LEU A 104 -5.16 -11.13 6.32
CA LEU A 104 -5.33 -11.00 4.87
C LEU A 104 -6.59 -10.20 4.51
N GLN A 105 -7.67 -10.35 5.27
CA GLN A 105 -8.88 -9.52 5.13
C GLN A 105 -8.60 -8.05 5.47
N PHE A 106 -7.80 -7.78 6.51
CA PHE A 106 -7.36 -6.43 6.83
C PHE A 106 -6.55 -5.81 5.68
N ILE A 107 -5.65 -6.58 5.05
CA ILE A 107 -4.88 -6.15 3.88
C ILE A 107 -5.83 -5.85 2.70
N ALA A 108 -6.66 -6.82 2.31
CA ALA A 108 -7.57 -6.72 1.18
C ALA A 108 -8.59 -5.58 1.30
N GLN A 109 -9.02 -5.28 2.52
CA GLN A 109 -10.09 -4.30 2.75
C GLN A 109 -9.56 -2.95 3.25
N THR A 110 -8.77 -2.94 4.32
CA THR A 110 -8.37 -1.69 5.00
C THR A 110 -7.15 -1.07 4.35
N LEU A 111 -6.09 -1.86 4.18
CA LEU A 111 -4.86 -1.38 3.54
C LEU A 111 -5.13 -0.97 2.09
N TRP A 112 -5.81 -1.82 1.31
CA TRP A 112 -6.13 -1.53 -0.08
C TRP A 112 -6.96 -0.26 -0.26
N ARG A 113 -8.02 -0.06 0.56
CA ARG A 113 -8.79 1.19 0.53
C ARG A 113 -7.95 2.41 0.91
N HIS A 114 -6.98 2.26 1.82
CA HIS A 114 -6.11 3.35 2.19
C HIS A 114 -5.12 3.73 1.07
N LEU A 115 -4.56 2.74 0.38
CA LEU A 115 -3.60 2.96 -0.71
C LEU A 115 -4.28 3.40 -2.01
N PHE A 116 -5.42 2.79 -2.33
CA PHE A 116 -6.01 2.85 -3.66
C PHE A 116 -7.46 3.36 -3.69
N GLY A 117 -8.06 3.64 -2.54
CA GLY A 117 -9.44 4.13 -2.46
C GLY A 117 -10.51 3.07 -2.71
N ARG A 118 -10.13 1.82 -2.99
CA ARG A 118 -11.03 0.67 -3.20
C ARG A 118 -10.48 -0.59 -2.53
N PRO A 119 -11.32 -1.58 -2.17
CA PRO A 119 -10.84 -2.88 -1.72
C PRO A 119 -10.16 -3.65 -2.85
N ALA A 120 -9.37 -4.66 -2.51
CA ALA A 120 -8.89 -5.65 -3.47
C ALA A 120 -10.07 -6.45 -4.06
N ASP A 121 -9.90 -6.97 -5.27
CA ASP A 121 -10.97 -7.63 -6.01
C ASP A 121 -11.28 -9.04 -5.48
N ALA A 122 -10.24 -9.81 -5.15
CA ALA A 122 -10.38 -11.14 -4.60
C ALA A 122 -9.22 -11.54 -3.69
N LEU A 123 -9.49 -12.45 -2.76
CA LEU A 123 -8.53 -13.09 -1.89
C LEU A 123 -8.80 -14.59 -1.90
N GLU A 124 -7.82 -15.37 -2.32
CA GLU A 124 -7.92 -16.83 -2.42
C GLU A 124 -6.76 -17.49 -1.67
N ARG A 125 -6.97 -18.75 -1.27
CA ARG A 125 -5.90 -19.61 -0.77
C ARG A 125 -5.49 -20.54 -1.91
N SER A 126 -4.19 -20.78 -2.07
CA SER A 126 -3.70 -21.72 -3.06
C SER A 126 -4.22 -23.12 -2.77
N GLU A 127 -4.67 -23.83 -3.81
CA GLU A 127 -5.12 -25.23 -3.70
C GLU A 127 -3.93 -26.19 -3.54
N SER A 128 -2.79 -25.83 -4.13
CA SER A 128 -1.57 -26.65 -4.14
C SER A 128 -0.69 -26.44 -2.92
N ASP A 129 -0.74 -25.25 -2.31
CA ASP A 129 0.11 -24.91 -1.17
C ASP A 129 -0.70 -24.27 -0.03
N ALA A 130 -0.75 -24.98 1.10
CA ALA A 130 -1.46 -24.55 2.30
C ALA A 130 -0.93 -23.22 2.88
N GLY A 131 0.33 -22.87 2.63
CA GLY A 131 1.02 -21.66 3.10
C GLY A 131 0.91 -20.46 2.17
N GLN A 132 0.32 -20.66 0.99
CA GLN A 132 0.26 -19.66 -0.06
C GLN A 132 -1.14 -19.05 -0.19
N TYR A 133 -1.17 -17.73 -0.27
CA TYR A 133 -2.40 -16.96 -0.47
C TYR A 133 -2.23 -16.02 -1.66
N MET A 134 -3.32 -15.78 -2.37
CA MET A 134 -3.35 -15.01 -3.61
C MET A 134 -4.30 -13.82 -3.44
N LEU A 135 -3.79 -12.61 -3.57
CA LEU A 135 -4.57 -11.39 -3.56
C LEU A 135 -4.62 -10.81 -4.96
N TYR A 136 -5.82 -10.53 -5.46
CA TYR A 136 -6.05 -10.09 -6.83
C TYR A 136 -6.40 -8.60 -6.89
N ASP A 137 -5.76 -7.90 -7.82
CA ASP A 137 -6.11 -6.54 -8.22
C ASP A 137 -6.29 -6.52 -9.74
N ASN A 138 -7.52 -6.30 -10.21
CA ASN A 138 -7.86 -6.31 -11.62
C ASN A 138 -7.36 -5.04 -12.34
N GLU A 139 -7.17 -3.95 -11.60
CA GLU A 139 -6.88 -2.63 -12.16
C GLU A 139 -5.80 -1.90 -11.34
N PRO A 140 -4.64 -2.51 -11.05
CA PRO A 140 -3.66 -2.01 -10.10
C PRO A 140 -3.28 -0.58 -10.45
N LEU A 141 -3.62 0.32 -9.52
CA LEU A 141 -3.49 1.76 -9.73
C LEU A 141 -2.06 2.19 -10.05
N VAL A 142 -1.08 1.47 -9.52
CA VAL A 142 0.34 1.69 -9.80
C VAL A 142 0.64 1.55 -11.30
N ASN A 143 -0.02 0.63 -12.01
CA ASN A 143 0.18 0.43 -13.45
C ASN A 143 -0.58 1.47 -14.29
N GLN A 144 -1.63 2.08 -13.75
CA GLN A 144 -2.38 3.14 -14.45
C GLN A 144 -1.68 4.50 -14.39
N TYR A 145 -0.96 4.78 -13.30
CA TYR A 145 -0.44 6.12 -13.03
C TYR A 145 0.98 6.37 -13.55
N ILE A 146 1.67 5.32 -13.99
CA ILE A 146 3.01 5.44 -14.58
C ILE A 146 2.98 4.86 -15.99
N SER A 147 3.05 5.75 -16.98
CA SER A 147 3.42 5.32 -18.33
C SER A 147 4.93 5.06 -18.29
N LEU A 148 5.32 3.81 -18.01
CA LEU A 148 6.71 3.42 -18.07
C LEU A 148 7.23 3.62 -19.50
N PRO A 149 8.49 4.04 -19.70
CA PRO A 149 9.15 3.95 -20.99
C PRO A 149 8.99 2.55 -21.58
N ARG A 150 8.89 2.41 -22.91
CA ARG A 150 8.58 1.13 -23.57
C ARG A 150 9.59 0.04 -23.21
N GLU A 151 10.82 0.43 -22.93
CA GLU A 151 11.95 -0.40 -22.51
C GLU A 151 11.76 -1.01 -21.10
N MET A 152 10.81 -0.51 -20.32
CA MET A 152 10.48 -0.94 -18.95
C MET A 152 9.05 -1.46 -18.82
N SER A 153 8.35 -1.69 -19.95
CA SER A 153 6.97 -2.20 -19.97
C SER A 153 6.80 -3.57 -19.30
N GLN A 154 7.87 -4.37 -19.24
CA GLN A 154 7.90 -5.68 -18.57
C GLN A 154 8.13 -5.59 -17.05
N LEU A 155 8.39 -4.41 -16.49
CA LEU A 155 8.67 -4.26 -15.08
C LEU A 155 7.38 -4.31 -14.27
N ASN A 156 7.30 -5.23 -13.31
CA ASN A 156 6.16 -5.25 -12.41
C ASN A 156 6.33 -4.24 -11.27
N CYS A 157 5.85 -3.01 -11.47
CA CYS A 157 5.86 -1.99 -10.42
C CYS A 157 5.05 -2.38 -9.19
N ALA A 158 4.17 -3.37 -9.31
CA ALA A 158 3.46 -3.91 -8.16
C ALA A 158 4.40 -4.64 -7.18
N ALA A 159 5.66 -4.92 -7.52
CA ALA A 159 6.67 -5.39 -6.57
C ALA A 159 6.85 -4.41 -5.38
N PHE A 160 6.71 -3.10 -5.61
CA PHE A 160 6.70 -2.12 -4.52
C PHE A 160 5.53 -2.32 -3.56
N VAL A 161 4.33 -2.58 -4.10
CA VAL A 161 3.13 -2.85 -3.31
C VAL A 161 3.23 -4.19 -2.59
N ALA A 162 3.82 -5.21 -3.24
CA ALA A 162 4.13 -6.49 -2.61
C ALA A 162 5.00 -6.30 -1.36
N GLY A 163 6.02 -5.44 -1.43
CA GLY A 163 6.82 -5.07 -0.26
C GLY A 163 6.02 -4.40 0.85
N ILE A 164 5.06 -3.53 0.53
CA ILE A 164 4.16 -2.96 1.55
C ILE A 164 3.36 -4.07 2.24
N VAL A 165 2.84 -5.04 1.48
CA VAL A 165 2.10 -6.19 2.03
C VAL A 165 3.00 -7.04 2.90
N GLU A 166 4.22 -7.32 2.46
CA GLU A 166 5.26 -8.03 3.22
C GLU A 166 5.52 -7.36 4.57
N GLY A 167 5.76 -6.05 4.56
CA GLY A 167 5.97 -5.27 5.78
C GLY A 167 4.76 -5.27 6.72
N VAL A 168 3.53 -5.34 6.21
CA VAL A 168 2.33 -5.48 7.06
C VAL A 168 2.26 -6.87 7.69
N CYS A 169 2.56 -7.93 6.95
CA CYS A 169 2.59 -9.31 7.45
C CYS A 169 3.65 -9.47 8.55
N ASP A 170 4.89 -9.05 8.27
CA ASP A 170 5.99 -9.09 9.23
C ASP A 170 5.69 -8.23 10.46
N GLY A 171 5.18 -7.01 10.24
CA GLY A 171 4.78 -6.11 11.31
C GLY A 171 3.73 -6.75 12.21
N ALA A 172 2.78 -7.50 11.65
CA ALA A 172 1.74 -8.21 12.39
C ALA A 172 2.24 -9.48 13.11
N GLY A 173 3.50 -9.88 12.90
CA GLY A 173 4.09 -11.09 13.47
C GLY A 173 3.79 -12.37 12.66
N PHE A 174 3.51 -12.22 11.37
CA PHE A 174 3.30 -13.32 10.42
C PHE A 174 4.41 -13.30 9.40
N ALA A 175 5.55 -13.89 9.75
CA ALA A 175 6.73 -13.91 8.90
C ALA A 175 6.43 -14.56 7.55
N THR A 176 6.78 -13.86 6.48
CA THR A 176 6.64 -14.35 5.11
C THR A 176 7.97 -14.89 4.58
N GLU A 177 7.90 -15.92 3.74
CA GLU A 177 9.05 -16.39 2.96
C GLU A 177 9.28 -15.47 1.76
N SER A 178 8.21 -15.09 1.08
CA SER A 178 8.23 -14.07 0.03
C SER A 178 6.84 -13.48 -0.21
N VAL A 179 6.80 -12.23 -0.67
CA VAL A 179 5.62 -11.65 -1.29
C VAL A 179 6.00 -11.14 -2.68
N THR A 180 5.42 -11.74 -3.72
CA THR A 180 5.73 -11.41 -5.12
C THR A 180 4.48 -10.93 -5.85
N ALA A 181 4.69 -10.11 -6.88
CA ALA A 181 3.60 -9.68 -7.75
C ALA A 181 3.79 -10.26 -9.15
N HIS A 182 2.71 -10.71 -9.77
CA HIS A 182 2.70 -11.28 -11.12
C HIS A 182 1.60 -10.62 -11.96
N SER A 183 1.96 -10.12 -13.14
CA SER A 183 0.99 -9.61 -14.11
C SER A 183 0.40 -10.79 -14.91
N VAL A 184 -0.92 -10.95 -14.89
CA VAL A 184 -1.63 -12.06 -15.54
C VAL A 184 -2.23 -11.65 -16.89
N GLY A 185 -2.29 -10.35 -17.18
CA GLY A 185 -2.89 -9.82 -18.41
C GLY A 185 -2.19 -10.24 -19.69
N GLU A 186 -0.87 -10.49 -19.65
CA GLU A 186 -0.10 -10.92 -20.82
C GLU A 186 -0.19 -12.44 -21.08
N GLN A 187 -0.25 -13.27 -20.04
CA GLN A 187 -0.32 -14.73 -20.19
C GLN A 187 -1.63 -15.23 -20.83
N GLN A 188 -2.74 -14.50 -20.63
CA GLN A 188 -4.01 -14.81 -21.32
C GLN A 188 -4.03 -14.36 -22.78
N ALA A 189 -3.08 -13.53 -23.23
CA ALA A 189 -3.00 -13.07 -24.61
C ALA A 189 -2.20 -14.02 -25.52
N GLU A 190 -1.25 -14.81 -24.96
CA GLU A 190 -0.39 -15.72 -25.74
C GLU A 190 -0.87 -17.19 -25.76
N GLY A 191 -1.77 -17.59 -24.86
CA GLY A 191 -2.36 -18.94 -24.84
C GLY A 191 -3.54 -19.07 -25.80
N GLY A 192 -3.28 -19.54 -27.03
CA GLY A 192 -4.25 -19.66 -28.13
C GLY A 192 -5.61 -20.27 -27.78
N GLY A 193 -6.65 -19.44 -27.82
CA GLY A 193 -8.05 -19.82 -27.90
C GLY A 193 -8.76 -18.90 -28.89
N THR A 194 -9.32 -19.46 -29.95
CA THR A 194 -10.03 -18.74 -31.01
C THR A 194 -11.26 -18.01 -30.45
N GLY A 195 -11.13 -16.70 -30.24
CA GLY A 195 -12.25 -15.83 -29.90
C GLY A 195 -11.74 -14.46 -29.45
N GLY A 196 -11.92 -13.44 -30.28
CA GLY A 196 -11.48 -12.07 -30.01
C GLY A 196 -12.00 -11.56 -28.66
N GLY A 197 -11.09 -11.45 -27.70
CA GLY A 197 -11.33 -10.85 -26.41
C GLY A 197 -10.01 -10.80 -25.68
N GLY A 198 -9.29 -9.66 -25.77
CA GLY A 198 -8.25 -9.38 -24.79
C GLY A 198 -8.87 -9.57 -23.42
N GLY A 199 -8.21 -10.33 -22.53
CA GLY A 199 -8.76 -10.67 -21.22
C GLY A 199 -9.38 -9.43 -20.58
N MET A 200 -10.54 -9.57 -19.93
CA MET A 200 -11.37 -8.46 -19.44
C MET A 200 -10.60 -7.44 -18.58
N TRP A 201 -9.41 -7.80 -18.12
CA TRP A 201 -8.49 -7.01 -17.31
C TRP A 201 -7.03 -7.19 -17.79
N PRO A 202 -6.56 -6.43 -18.79
CA PRO A 202 -5.20 -6.56 -19.33
C PRO A 202 -4.11 -6.12 -18.34
N GLY A 203 -4.49 -5.41 -17.28
CA GLY A 203 -3.59 -4.99 -16.19
C GLY A 203 -3.67 -5.85 -14.94
N LYS A 204 -4.39 -6.98 -14.96
CA LYS A 204 -4.63 -7.80 -13.75
C LYS A 204 -3.32 -8.24 -13.12
N THR A 205 -3.17 -7.95 -11.82
CA THR A 205 -2.02 -8.34 -11.01
C THR A 205 -2.45 -9.26 -9.88
N VAL A 206 -1.63 -10.27 -9.62
CA VAL A 206 -1.77 -11.20 -8.50
C VAL A 206 -0.59 -11.02 -7.56
N PHE A 207 -0.87 -10.83 -6.28
CA PHE A 207 0.12 -10.84 -5.21
C PHE A 207 0.11 -12.22 -4.56
N LEU A 208 1.22 -12.94 -4.69
CA LEU A 208 1.43 -14.21 -4.01
C LEU A 208 2.07 -13.93 -2.66
N ILE A 209 1.42 -14.37 -1.59
CA ILE A 209 1.88 -14.23 -0.22
C ILE A 209 2.21 -15.63 0.29
N GLN A 210 3.50 -15.92 0.46
CA GLN A 210 3.98 -17.17 1.02
C GLN A 210 4.35 -16.98 2.49
N PHE A 211 3.64 -17.64 3.40
CA PHE A 211 3.99 -17.62 4.82
C PHE A 211 5.06 -18.67 5.15
N LYS A 212 5.91 -18.36 6.13
CA LYS A 212 6.88 -19.34 6.64
C LYS A 212 6.18 -20.50 7.36
N PRO A 213 6.79 -21.71 7.39
CA PRO A 213 6.21 -22.88 8.07
C PRO A 213 5.84 -22.62 9.54
N GLU A 214 6.66 -21.86 10.26
CA GLU A 214 6.41 -21.48 11.67
C GLU A 214 5.08 -20.74 11.89
N VAL A 215 4.61 -19.98 10.90
CA VAL A 215 3.32 -19.27 10.96
C VAL A 215 2.15 -20.25 10.82
N LEU A 216 2.31 -21.27 9.97
CA LEU A 216 1.30 -22.31 9.74
C LEU A 216 1.18 -23.24 10.95
N GLU A 217 2.30 -23.63 11.54
CA GLU A 217 2.33 -24.40 12.79
C GLU A 217 1.58 -23.65 13.90
N ARG A 218 1.84 -22.34 14.05
CA ARG A 218 1.12 -21.48 15.00
C ARG A 218 -0.38 -21.42 14.69
N GLU A 219 -0.76 -21.25 13.43
CA GLU A 219 -2.16 -21.19 12.99
C GLU A 219 -2.90 -22.50 13.29
N GLU A 220 -2.22 -23.65 13.15
CA GLU A 220 -2.76 -24.97 13.48
C GLU A 220 -2.95 -25.15 14.99
N ILE A 221 -1.95 -24.80 15.81
CA ILE A 221 -2.03 -24.88 17.27
C ILE A 221 -3.21 -24.04 17.79
N LEU A 222 -3.31 -22.80 17.32
CA LEU A 222 -4.41 -21.91 17.70
C LEU A 222 -5.76 -22.42 17.18
N GLY A 223 -5.78 -23.18 16.09
CA GLY A 223 -7.00 -23.81 15.55
C GLY A 223 -7.49 -24.97 16.41
N ARG A 224 -6.57 -25.76 16.97
CA ARG A 224 -6.87 -26.88 17.87
C ARG A 224 -7.28 -26.44 19.28
N GLY A 225 -6.75 -25.32 19.76
CA GLY A 225 -7.04 -24.78 21.11
C GLY A 225 -8.28 -23.88 21.21
N GLY A 226 -9.02 -23.69 20.11
CA GLY A 226 -10.21 -22.83 20.03
C GLY A 226 -11.56 -23.58 20.02
N GLY A 227 -11.58 -24.84 20.44
CA GLY A 227 -12.79 -25.66 20.58
C GLY A 227 -13.40 -25.60 21.97
#